data_AF-A0A454TLR4-F1
#
_entry.id   AF-A0A454TLR4-F1
#
_cell.length_a   1.000
_cell.length_b   1.000
_cell.length_c   1.000
_cell.angle_alpha   90.00
_cell.angle_beta   90.00
_cell.angle_gamma   90.00
#
_symmetry.space_group_name_H-M   'P 1'
#
loop_
_entity.id
_entity.type
_entity.pdbx_description
1 polymer ?
#
loop_
_entity_poly.entity_id
_entity_poly.type
_entity_poly.pdbx_seq_one_letter_code
_entity_poly.pdbx_strand_id
1 'polypeptide(L)'
;MDTLIAHRLGVSHMAVYLYRKQLGIRSEQVRETRYDTWIRLLEEGRSVEAVASLYEVKPDTILTTLYRTREFSYPEVKERARLAKEEDMRRALGVTVRDLQAQRMQAWVKLGQAGMTVEQIAETYDVDPKEVTAVLRKHKVSVVKPKVEEASFDW
;
A
#
# COMPACT_ATOMS: atom_id res chain seq x y z
N MET A 1 -1.69 33.44 -5.73
CA MET A 1 -0.49 32.62 -5.42
C MET A 1 0.50 33.49 -4.69
N ASP A 2 1.00 34.55 -5.33
CA ASP A 2 1.73 35.63 -4.66
C ASP A 2 0.96 36.22 -3.47
N THR A 3 -0.38 36.33 -3.55
CA THR A 3 -1.24 36.79 -2.45
C THR A 3 -1.22 35.87 -1.24
N LEU A 4 -1.17 34.55 -1.47
CA LEU A 4 -1.13 33.56 -0.40
C LEU A 4 0.25 33.53 0.26
N ILE A 5 1.32 33.61 -0.55
CA ILE A 5 2.69 33.72 -0.07
C ILE A 5 2.85 35.00 0.76
N ALA A 6 2.34 36.12 0.25
CA ALA A 6 2.35 37.41 0.93
C ALA A 6 1.63 37.33 2.28
N HIS A 7 0.44 36.73 2.32
CA HIS A 7 -0.32 36.52 3.55
C HIS A 7 0.45 35.69 4.58
N ARG A 8 1.04 34.55 4.16
CA ARG A 8 1.80 33.67 5.08
C ARG A 8 3.10 34.27 5.59
N LEU A 9 3.76 35.08 4.77
CA LEU A 9 5.03 35.73 5.14
C LEU A 9 4.82 37.09 5.82
N GLY A 10 3.57 37.58 5.93
CA GLY A 10 3.28 38.89 6.51
C GLY A 10 3.84 40.06 5.70
N VAL A 11 4.06 39.87 4.39
CA VAL A 11 4.61 40.89 3.48
C VAL A 11 3.57 41.36 2.49
N SER A 12 3.84 42.48 1.80
CA SER A 12 2.92 42.96 0.77
C SER A 12 2.95 42.04 -0.46
N HIS A 13 1.80 41.91 -1.13
CA HIS A 13 1.71 41.23 -2.43
C HIS A 13 2.73 41.78 -3.45
N MET A 14 2.94 43.11 -3.43
CA MET A 14 3.90 43.77 -4.31
C MET A 14 5.33 43.34 -4.03
N ALA A 15 5.72 43.15 -2.75
CA ALA A 15 7.05 42.66 -2.40
C ALA A 15 7.31 41.27 -2.99
N VAL A 16 6.34 40.35 -2.87
CA VAL A 16 6.44 39.00 -3.46
C VAL A 16 6.54 39.06 -4.98
N TYR A 17 5.70 39.89 -5.62
CA TYR A 17 5.72 40.09 -7.07
C TYR A 17 7.09 40.62 -7.56
N LEU A 18 7.62 41.67 -6.91
CA LEU A 18 8.89 42.28 -7.28
C LEU A 18 10.06 41.33 -7.10
N TYR A 19 10.09 40.61 -5.97
CA TYR A 19 11.11 39.60 -5.71
C TYR A 19 11.09 38.50 -6.77
N ARG A 20 9.91 37.96 -7.09
CA ARG A 20 9.75 36.96 -8.14
C ARG A 20 10.19 37.49 -9.51
N LYS A 21 9.85 38.74 -9.83
CA LYS A 21 10.25 39.40 -11.08
C LYS A 21 11.76 39.58 -11.17
N GLN A 22 12.42 39.94 -10.07
CA GLN A 22 13.89 40.06 -10.00
C GLN A 22 14.57 38.71 -10.28
N LEU A 23 13.97 37.61 -9.84
CA LEU A 23 14.43 36.25 -10.13
C LEU A 23 14.09 35.76 -11.55
N GLY A 24 13.43 36.59 -12.38
CA GLY A 24 13.01 36.22 -13.73
C GLY A 24 11.87 35.19 -13.77
N ILE A 25 11.22 34.91 -12.64
CA ILE A 25 10.16 33.90 -12.56
C ILE A 25 8.83 34.52 -12.99
N ARG A 26 8.16 33.91 -13.97
CA ARG A 26 6.84 34.36 -14.45
C ARG A 26 5.71 33.84 -13.55
N SER A 27 4.60 34.58 -13.47
CA SER A 27 3.42 34.18 -12.70
C SER A 27 2.82 32.85 -13.18
N GLU A 28 2.97 32.58 -14.48
CA GLU A 28 2.60 31.31 -15.10
C GLU A 28 3.46 30.16 -14.57
N GLN A 29 4.78 30.30 -14.56
CA GLN A 29 5.68 29.26 -14.05
C GLN A 29 5.35 28.88 -12.60
N VAL A 30 5.06 29.88 -11.76
CA VAL A 30 4.63 29.64 -10.37
C VAL A 30 3.34 28.84 -10.29
N ARG A 31 2.41 29.06 -11.21
CA ARG A 31 1.16 28.29 -11.29
C ARG A 31 1.44 26.85 -11.71
N GLU A 32 2.24 26.65 -12.75
CA GLU A 32 2.61 25.33 -13.25
C GLU A 32 3.34 24.51 -12.19
N THR A 33 4.36 25.10 -11.54
CA THR A 33 5.09 24.44 -10.44
C THR A 33 4.18 24.01 -9.30
N ARG A 34 3.14 24.79 -9.01
CA ARG A 34 2.15 24.43 -7.99
C ARG A 34 1.31 23.23 -8.42
N TYR A 35 0.89 23.15 -9.67
CA TYR A 35 0.15 21.98 -10.17
C TYR A 35 1.01 20.72 -10.13
N ASP A 36 2.27 20.84 -10.54
CA ASP A 36 3.23 19.73 -10.47
C ASP A 36 3.47 19.29 -9.02
N THR A 37 3.52 20.27 -8.09
CA THR A 37 3.62 19.98 -6.66
C THR A 37 2.37 19.28 -6.12
N TRP A 38 1.17 19.70 -6.55
CA TRP A 38 -0.07 19.01 -6.16
C TRP A 38 -0.05 17.56 -6.62
N ILE A 39 0.31 17.30 -7.88
CA ILE A 39 0.42 15.93 -8.41
C ILE A 39 1.40 15.11 -7.57
N ARG A 40 2.61 15.63 -7.33
CA ARG A 40 3.62 14.94 -6.52
C ARG A 40 3.12 14.58 -5.13
N LEU A 41 2.47 15.51 -4.43
CA LEU A 41 1.93 15.25 -3.08
C LEU A 41 0.84 14.17 -3.09
N LEU A 42 0.02 14.12 -4.15
CA LEU A 42 -1.00 13.09 -4.32
C LEU A 42 -0.37 11.73 -4.67
N GLU A 43 0.70 11.71 -5.46
CA GLU A 43 1.47 10.50 -5.77
C GLU A 43 2.25 9.97 -4.56
N GLU A 44 2.70 10.84 -3.66
CA GLU A 44 3.21 10.48 -2.33
C GLU A 44 2.09 9.94 -1.40
N GLY A 45 0.84 9.94 -1.86
CA GLY A 45 -0.30 9.38 -1.16
C GLY A 45 -0.88 10.28 -0.08
N ARG A 46 -0.71 11.61 -0.18
CA ARG A 46 -1.51 12.55 0.62
C ARG A 46 -2.92 12.64 0.06
N SER A 47 -3.89 12.86 0.94
CA SER A 47 -5.28 13.05 0.50
C SER A 47 -5.47 14.42 -0.15
N VAL A 48 -6.46 14.54 -1.04
CA VAL A 48 -6.77 15.81 -1.70
C VAL A 48 -7.15 16.87 -0.68
N GLU A 49 -7.84 16.50 0.40
CA GLU A 49 -8.22 17.40 1.50
C GLU A 49 -6.99 17.96 2.22
N ALA A 50 -5.97 17.12 2.46
CA ALA A 50 -4.72 17.56 3.06
C ALA A 50 -3.97 18.53 2.14
N VAL A 51 -3.88 18.24 0.84
CA VAL A 51 -3.27 19.16 -0.14
C VAL A 51 -4.08 20.46 -0.25
N ALA A 52 -5.41 20.37 -0.26
CA ALA A 52 -6.32 21.52 -0.31
C ALA A 52 -6.11 22.45 0.89
N SER A 53 -6.01 21.88 2.09
CA SER A 53 -5.71 22.60 3.32
C SER A 53 -4.34 23.30 3.26
N LEU A 54 -3.29 22.60 2.80
CA LEU A 54 -1.94 23.17 2.67
C LEU A 54 -1.88 24.40 1.75
N TYR A 55 -2.77 24.49 0.77
CA TYR A 55 -2.82 25.59 -0.19
C TYR A 55 -4.02 26.53 0.02
N GLU A 56 -4.81 26.33 1.07
CA GLU A 56 -6.01 27.13 1.39
C GLU A 56 -6.99 27.21 0.21
N VAL A 57 -7.19 26.09 -0.49
CA VAL A 57 -8.13 25.95 -1.60
C VAL A 57 -9.17 24.87 -1.29
N LYS A 58 -10.25 24.81 -2.08
CA LYS A 58 -11.21 23.70 -1.97
C LYS A 58 -10.65 22.44 -2.64
N PRO A 59 -10.92 21.23 -2.12
CA PRO A 59 -10.54 19.96 -2.75
C PRO A 59 -10.93 19.89 -4.23
N ASP A 60 -12.16 20.26 -4.56
CA ASP A 60 -12.68 20.27 -5.94
C ASP A 60 -11.86 21.17 -6.86
N THR A 61 -11.35 22.30 -6.35
CA THR A 61 -10.51 23.20 -7.15
C THR A 61 -9.23 22.51 -7.61
N ILE A 62 -8.63 21.66 -6.77
CA ILE A 62 -7.45 20.89 -7.15
C ILE A 62 -7.83 19.91 -8.26
N LEU A 63 -8.83 19.05 -8.03
CA LEU A 63 -9.21 18.00 -8.97
C LEU A 63 -9.67 18.56 -10.32
N THR A 64 -10.58 19.53 -10.33
CA THR A 64 -11.07 20.16 -11.57
C THR A 64 -9.93 20.84 -12.33
N THR A 65 -9.00 21.49 -11.63
CA THR A 65 -7.85 22.14 -12.27
C THR A 65 -6.94 21.10 -12.90
N LEU A 66 -6.57 20.06 -12.15
CA LEU A 66 -5.68 19.01 -12.65
C LEU A 66 -6.32 18.28 -13.83
N TYR A 67 -7.59 17.88 -13.75
CA TYR A 67 -8.27 17.20 -14.88
C TYR A 67 -8.33 18.03 -16.16
N ARG A 68 -8.44 19.36 -16.03
CA ARG A 68 -8.55 20.25 -17.21
C ARG A 68 -7.20 20.66 -17.79
N THR A 69 -6.17 20.75 -16.95
CA THR A 69 -4.87 21.34 -17.32
C THR A 69 -3.74 20.32 -17.41
N ARG A 70 -3.99 19.09 -16.98
CA ARG A 70 -3.05 17.97 -16.94
C ARG A 70 -3.78 16.71 -17.35
N GLU A 71 -3.07 15.77 -17.98
CA GLU A 71 -3.55 14.40 -18.20
C GLU A 71 -3.49 13.62 -16.87
N PHE A 72 -4.30 14.04 -15.90
CA PHE A 72 -4.27 13.55 -14.53
C PHE A 72 -5.48 12.66 -14.22
N SER A 73 -5.23 11.48 -13.67
CA SER A 73 -6.26 10.55 -13.20
C SER A 73 -6.09 10.32 -11.70
N TYR A 74 -6.96 10.92 -10.89
CA TYR A 74 -6.89 10.77 -9.44
C TYR A 74 -7.07 9.33 -8.95
N PRO A 75 -8.01 8.52 -9.49
CA PRO A 75 -8.16 7.13 -9.11
C PRO A 75 -6.87 6.32 -9.32
N GLU A 76 -6.20 6.50 -10.46
CA GLU A 76 -4.96 5.80 -10.78
C GLU A 76 -3.80 6.21 -9.86
N VAL A 77 -3.67 7.52 -9.60
CA VAL A 77 -2.65 8.04 -8.68
C VAL A 77 -2.87 7.51 -7.27
N LYS A 78 -4.11 7.50 -6.80
CA LYS A 78 -4.47 6.96 -5.49
C LYS A 78 -4.14 5.48 -5.37
N GLU A 79 -4.42 4.70 -6.40
CA GLU A 79 -4.10 3.27 -6.42
C GLU A 79 -2.60 3.01 -6.44
N ARG A 80 -1.84 3.74 -7.28
CA ARG A 80 -0.36 3.68 -7.27
C ARG A 80 0.22 4.02 -5.89
N ALA A 81 -0.28 5.08 -5.26
CA ALA A 81 0.17 5.47 -3.93
C ALA A 81 -0.19 4.43 -2.85
N ARG A 82 -1.34 3.77 -2.96
CA ARG A 82 -1.74 2.66 -2.08
C ARG A 82 -0.76 1.50 -2.20
N LEU A 83 -0.49 1.05 -3.42
CA LEU A 83 0.44 -0.05 -3.69
C LEU A 83 1.86 0.26 -3.20
N ALA A 84 2.35 1.48 -3.42
CA ALA A 84 3.64 1.92 -2.92
C ALA A 84 3.72 1.89 -1.39
N LYS A 85 2.68 2.37 -0.69
CA LYS A 85 2.61 2.29 0.78
C LYS A 85 2.54 0.85 1.29
N GLU A 86 1.79 -0.02 0.60
CA GLU A 86 1.77 -1.45 0.95
C GLU A 86 3.15 -2.09 0.79
N GLU A 87 3.88 -1.75 -0.27
CA GLU A 87 5.24 -2.24 -0.49
C GLU A 87 6.22 -1.71 0.57
N ASP A 88 6.18 -0.41 0.86
CA ASP A 88 7.01 0.20 1.91
C ASP A 88 6.68 -0.37 3.29
N MET A 89 5.41 -0.62 3.59
CA MET A 89 4.99 -1.28 4.82
C MET A 89 5.51 -2.72 4.88
N ARG A 90 5.44 -3.49 3.77
CA ARG A 90 6.04 -4.84 3.70
C ARG A 90 7.53 -4.80 3.96
N ARG A 91 8.26 -3.84 3.39
CA ARG A 91 9.69 -3.64 3.63
C ARG A 91 9.98 -3.26 5.09
N ALA A 92 9.22 -2.32 5.65
CA ALA A 92 9.42 -1.79 6.99
C ALA A 92 9.09 -2.81 8.10
N LEU A 93 8.07 -3.65 7.88
CA LEU A 93 7.72 -4.72 8.82
C LEU A 93 8.69 -5.91 8.75
N GLY A 94 9.60 -5.95 7.77
CA GLY A 94 10.53 -7.06 7.58
C GLY A 94 9.85 -8.40 7.29
N VAL A 95 8.54 -8.41 7.04
CA VAL A 95 7.77 -9.61 6.73
C VAL A 95 7.92 -9.88 5.24
N THR A 96 8.94 -10.66 4.91
CA THR A 96 9.11 -11.15 3.54
C THR A 96 8.08 -12.25 3.25
N VAL A 97 7.80 -12.52 1.97
CA VAL A 97 6.96 -13.68 1.57
C VAL A 97 7.48 -14.98 2.20
N ARG A 98 8.80 -15.06 2.40
CA ARG A 98 9.47 -16.17 3.08
C ARG A 98 9.10 -16.28 4.56
N ASP A 99 8.90 -15.16 5.26
CA ASP A 99 8.50 -15.16 6.68
C ASP A 99 7.05 -15.57 6.86
N LEU A 100 6.15 -15.15 5.97
CA LEU A 100 4.77 -15.63 5.93
C LEU A 100 4.70 -17.13 5.64
N GLN A 101 5.50 -17.61 4.68
CA GLN A 101 5.64 -19.04 4.42
C GLN A 101 6.20 -19.79 5.63
N ALA A 102 7.20 -19.24 6.32
CA ALA A 102 7.77 -19.85 7.52
C ALA A 102 6.75 -19.91 8.68
N GLN A 103 5.98 -18.84 8.91
CA GLN A 103 4.90 -18.82 9.89
C GLN A 103 3.81 -19.83 9.56
N ARG A 104 3.42 -19.92 8.28
CA ARG A 104 2.46 -20.92 7.79
C ARG A 104 2.95 -22.35 8.05
N MET A 105 4.21 -22.64 7.72
CA MET A 105 4.83 -23.94 7.99
C MET A 105 4.89 -24.26 9.50
N GLN A 106 5.20 -23.27 10.34
CA GLN A 106 5.17 -23.44 11.79
C GLN A 106 3.76 -23.71 12.32
N ALA A 107 2.73 -23.07 11.75
CA ALA A 107 1.34 -23.34 12.10
C ALA A 107 0.96 -24.79 11.78
N TRP A 108 1.35 -25.31 10.60
CA TRP A 108 1.13 -26.71 10.24
C TRP A 108 1.79 -27.67 11.22
N VAL A 109 3.04 -27.40 11.63
CA VAL A 109 3.76 -28.19 12.64
C VAL A 109 3.00 -28.23 13.97
N LYS A 110 2.52 -27.08 14.45
CA LYS A 110 1.74 -27.00 15.70
C LYS A 110 0.43 -27.77 15.62
N LEU A 111 -0.28 -27.70 14.49
CA LEU A 111 -1.53 -28.43 14.27
C LEU A 111 -1.29 -29.95 14.22
N GLY A 112 -0.24 -30.39 13.54
CA GLY A 112 0.15 -31.80 13.53
C GLY A 112 0.56 -32.32 14.92
N GLN A 113 1.29 -31.50 15.70
CA GLN A 113 1.61 -31.81 17.10
C GLN A 113 0.37 -31.87 18.00
N ALA A 114 -0.66 -31.08 17.68
CA ALA A 114 -1.97 -31.13 18.34
C ALA A 114 -2.84 -32.32 17.90
N GLY A 115 -2.35 -33.18 16.99
CA GLY A 115 -3.03 -34.41 16.56
C GLY A 115 -3.91 -34.28 15.32
N MET A 116 -3.88 -33.13 14.65
CA MET A 116 -4.62 -32.92 13.39
C MET A 116 -3.96 -33.69 12.24
N THR A 117 -4.75 -34.29 11.35
CA THR A 117 -4.21 -35.08 10.23
C THR A 117 -3.70 -34.18 9.11
N VAL A 118 -2.87 -34.76 8.22
CA VAL A 118 -2.33 -34.04 7.06
C VAL A 118 -3.46 -33.54 6.17
N GLU A 119 -4.48 -34.37 5.95
CA GLU A 119 -5.63 -34.09 5.09
C GLU A 119 -6.43 -32.91 5.65
N GLN A 120 -6.66 -32.88 6.96
CA GLN A 120 -7.38 -31.78 7.62
C GLN A 120 -6.61 -30.45 7.52
N ILE A 121 -5.29 -30.47 7.72
CA ILE A 121 -4.46 -29.27 7.60
C ILE A 121 -4.42 -28.79 6.14
N ALA A 122 -4.29 -29.72 5.19
CA ALA A 122 -4.28 -29.42 3.76
C ALA A 122 -5.60 -28.78 3.31
N GLU A 123 -6.73 -29.31 3.74
CA GLU A 123 -8.06 -28.76 3.48
C GLU A 123 -8.23 -27.36 4.11
N THR A 124 -7.79 -27.18 5.36
CA THR A 124 -7.90 -25.89 6.07
C THR A 124 -7.14 -24.75 5.38
N TYR A 125 -6.00 -25.06 4.77
CA TYR A 125 -5.13 -24.08 4.13
C TYR A 125 -5.21 -24.08 2.60
N ASP A 126 -6.07 -24.91 2.01
CA ASP A 126 -6.22 -25.13 0.56
C ASP A 126 -4.86 -25.38 -0.14
N VAL A 127 -4.13 -26.39 0.33
CA VAL A 127 -2.81 -26.78 -0.20
C VAL A 127 -2.72 -28.28 -0.46
N ASP A 128 -1.75 -28.72 -1.27
CA ASP A 128 -1.52 -30.15 -1.51
C ASP A 128 -1.08 -30.86 -0.21
N PRO A 129 -1.74 -31.96 0.19
CA PRO A 129 -1.34 -32.80 1.33
C PRO A 129 0.14 -33.21 1.33
N LYS A 130 0.77 -33.35 0.16
CA LYS A 130 2.19 -33.67 0.03
C LYS A 130 3.09 -32.56 0.56
N GLU A 131 2.70 -31.29 0.39
CA GLU A 131 3.45 -30.15 0.93
C GLU A 131 3.42 -30.16 2.45
N VAL A 132 2.25 -30.39 3.04
CA VAL A 132 2.08 -30.50 4.49
C VAL A 132 2.88 -31.69 5.03
N THR A 133 2.81 -32.84 4.36
CA THR A 133 3.58 -34.04 4.72
C THR A 133 5.08 -33.77 4.73
N ALA A 134 5.60 -33.11 3.69
CA ALA A 134 7.01 -32.77 3.60
C ALA A 134 7.47 -31.87 4.76
N VAL A 135 6.65 -30.88 5.13
CA VAL A 135 6.94 -29.96 6.25
C VAL A 135 6.91 -30.70 7.59
N LEU A 136 5.88 -31.51 7.86
CA LEU A 136 5.76 -32.27 9.11
C LEU A 136 6.90 -33.28 9.26
N ARG A 137 7.25 -34.00 8.19
CA ARG A 137 8.37 -34.95 8.18
C ARG A 137 9.71 -34.25 8.43
N LYS A 138 9.94 -33.09 7.82
CA LYS A 138 11.15 -32.27 8.06
C LYS A 138 11.29 -31.85 9.52
N HIS A 139 10.18 -31.63 10.21
CA HIS A 139 10.14 -31.24 11.63
C HIS A 139 9.94 -32.42 12.59
N LYS A 140 10.04 -33.67 12.11
CA LYS A 140 9.89 -34.91 12.90
C LYS A 140 8.56 -35.02 13.67
N VAL A 141 7.50 -34.42 13.15
CA VAL A 141 6.15 -34.60 13.70
C VAL A 141 5.62 -35.94 13.24
N SER A 142 5.13 -36.77 14.18
CA SER A 142 4.54 -38.06 13.86
C SER A 142 3.25 -37.84 13.06
N VAL A 143 3.26 -38.27 11.80
CA VAL A 143 2.09 -38.16 10.93
C VAL A 143 1.06 -39.18 11.40
N VAL A 144 -0.02 -38.70 12.02
CA VAL A 144 -1.18 -39.54 12.34
C VAL A 144 -1.80 -39.93 11.00
N LYS A 145 -1.62 -41.18 10.58
CA LYS A 145 -2.27 -41.71 9.38
C LYS A 145 -3.78 -41.73 9.63
N PRO A 146 -4.61 -41.34 8.66
CA PRO A 146 -6.04 -41.55 8.76
C PRO A 146 -6.28 -43.03 8.97
N LYS A 147 -7.09 -43.35 10.00
CA LYS A 147 -7.56 -44.70 10.27
C LYS A 147 -8.46 -45.06 9.10
N VAL A 148 -7.94 -45.83 8.14
CA VAL A 148 -8.77 -46.44 7.10
C VAL A 148 -9.64 -47.45 7.82
N GLU A 149 -10.91 -47.11 8.02
CA GLU A 149 -11.90 -48.10 8.39
C GLU A 149 -12.02 -49.05 7.19
N GLU A 150 -11.39 -50.23 7.32
CA GLU A 150 -11.64 -51.36 6.44
C GLU A 150 -13.13 -51.66 6.53
N ALA A 151 -13.89 -51.20 5.53
CA ALA A 151 -15.23 -51.69 5.32
C ALA A 151 -15.12 -53.20 5.06
N SER A 152 -15.47 -54.00 6.07
CA SER A 152 -15.67 -55.44 5.94
C SER A 152 -16.78 -55.66 4.91
N PHE A 153 -16.40 -55.93 3.66
CA PHE A 153 -17.30 -56.50 2.68
C PHE A 153 -17.39 -57.99 2.97
N ASP A 154 -18.45 -58.39 3.68
CA ASP A 154 -18.91 -59.77 3.67
C ASP A 154 -19.67 -60.05 2.36
N TRP A 155 -19.40 -61.24 1.83
CA TRP A 155 -19.76 -61.82 0.54
C TRP A 155 -21.23 -62.25 0.46
#